data_AF-A0A7S3LUX3-F1
#
_entry.id   AF-A0A7S3LUX3-F1
#
_cell.length_a   1.000
_cell.length_b   1.000
_cell.length_c   1.000
_cell.angle_alpha   90.00
_cell.angle_beta   90.00
_cell.angle_gamma   90.00
#
_symmetry.space_group_name_H-M   'P 1'
#
loop_
_entity.id
_entity.type
_entity.pdbx_description
1 polymer ?
#
loop_
_entity_poly.entity_id
_entity_poly.type
_entity_poly.pdbx_seq_one_letter_code
_entity_poly.pdbx_strand_id
1 'polypeptide(L)'
;VAGVACASALARSGLRVTVFENGRGFGGRLSTRHDRETGVSFDHGAPKLDCTTDQFRQWLESQEKEGRVARWNGNFATVEVSMEEKKCSVRKIEDETPKFVGTPSMSTVVKSLSSELPLDGRFGVSVKTLKKEGKGWVLKGLEKDKEFSSEVFDTCILAVHASRTADILQGSAVHDEFAKVAGEVDSIPSYAMMASFEKPLPCPSVFDHAVVKGSNVIYSITHDSAKPGRSTESDIWVAHATPAFARQHFDEDRNVVAKMMKDEFVRIMHMICEKDIPVSISLPLPPSILHA
;
A
#
# COMPACT_ATOMS: atom_id res chain seq x y z
N VAL A 1 -4.41 5.66 -7.07
CA VAL A 1 -5.86 5.90 -6.84
C VAL A 1 -6.27 7.29 -7.31
N ALA A 2 -5.88 8.37 -6.62
CA ALA A 2 -6.34 9.74 -6.93
C ALA A 2 -6.18 10.13 -8.42
N GLY A 3 -4.98 9.93 -8.98
CA GLY A 3 -4.73 10.23 -10.40
C GLY A 3 -5.60 9.44 -11.36
N VAL A 4 -5.80 8.13 -11.12
CA VAL A 4 -6.64 7.28 -11.96
C VAL A 4 -8.12 7.66 -11.83
N ALA A 5 -8.60 7.92 -10.60
CA ALA A 5 -9.98 8.35 -10.39
C ALA A 5 -10.28 9.68 -11.10
N CYS A 6 -9.35 10.64 -11.01
CA CYS A 6 -9.43 11.92 -11.71
C CYS A 6 -9.41 11.73 -13.23
N ALA A 7 -8.44 10.96 -13.75
CA ALA A 7 -8.31 10.67 -15.16
C ALA A 7 -9.57 10.01 -15.73
N SER A 8 -10.15 9.03 -15.03
CA SER A 8 -11.39 8.38 -15.45
C SER A 8 -12.60 9.31 -15.44
N ALA A 9 -12.69 10.24 -14.49
CA ALA A 9 -13.76 11.25 -14.48
C ALA A 9 -13.64 12.22 -15.67
N LEU A 10 -12.41 12.68 -15.97
CA LEU A 10 -12.14 13.56 -17.11
C LEU A 10 -12.38 12.84 -18.46
N ALA A 11 -11.92 11.59 -18.59
CA ALA A 11 -12.12 10.78 -19.78
C ALA A 11 -13.62 10.52 -20.05
N ARG A 12 -14.42 10.24 -19.01
CA ARG A 12 -15.89 10.13 -19.13
C ARG A 12 -16.57 11.43 -19.56
N SER A 13 -15.91 12.56 -19.34
CA SER A 13 -16.37 13.88 -19.81
C SER A 13 -15.92 14.19 -21.24
N GLY A 14 -15.30 13.23 -21.95
CA GLY A 14 -14.85 13.39 -23.34
C GLY A 14 -13.48 14.03 -23.51
N LEU A 15 -12.72 14.24 -22.42
CA LEU A 15 -11.37 14.80 -22.49
C LEU A 15 -10.34 13.70 -22.82
N ARG A 16 -9.32 14.05 -23.62
CA ARG A 16 -8.15 13.19 -23.84
C ARG A 16 -7.21 13.30 -22.64
N VAL A 17 -6.94 12.18 -21.99
CA VAL A 17 -6.12 12.14 -20.76
C VAL A 17 -5.02 11.11 -20.89
N THR A 18 -3.79 11.56 -20.63
CA THR A 18 -2.61 10.70 -20.48
C THR A 18 -2.18 10.70 -19.03
N VAL A 19 -1.90 9.51 -18.47
CA VAL A 19 -1.46 9.33 -17.08
C VAL A 19 -0.01 8.86 -17.07
N PHE A 20 0.87 9.69 -16.52
CA PHE A 20 2.28 9.35 -16.31
C PHE A 20 2.48 8.74 -14.93
N GLU A 21 3.16 7.60 -14.87
CA GLU A 21 3.44 6.88 -13.63
C GLU A 21 4.87 6.30 -13.66
N ASN A 22 5.60 6.45 -12.56
CA ASN A 22 6.96 5.93 -12.43
C ASN A 22 6.98 4.40 -12.23
N GLY A 23 5.92 3.86 -11.63
CA GLY A 23 5.69 2.42 -11.52
C GLY A 23 5.46 1.75 -12.88
N ARG A 24 5.36 0.41 -12.85
CA ARG A 24 5.14 -0.43 -14.05
C ARG A 24 3.66 -0.56 -14.45
N GLY A 25 2.78 0.13 -13.75
CA GLY A 25 1.33 0.02 -13.88
C GLY A 25 0.65 0.91 -12.86
N PHE A 26 -0.66 1.07 -12.97
CA PHE A 26 -1.45 1.79 -11.98
C PHE A 26 -1.44 1.08 -10.63
N GLY A 27 -1.31 1.82 -9.53
CA GLY A 27 -1.43 1.26 -8.20
C GLY A 27 -1.11 2.27 -7.10
N GLY A 28 0.14 2.74 -7.08
CA GLY A 28 0.68 3.49 -5.95
C GLY A 28 0.61 2.67 -4.67
N ARG A 29 0.07 3.25 -3.58
CA ARG A 29 -0.08 2.60 -2.27
C ARG A 29 -1.14 1.49 -2.21
N LEU A 30 -1.84 1.20 -3.31
CA LEU A 30 -2.69 0.00 -3.46
C LEU A 30 -2.05 -1.06 -4.37
N SER A 31 -0.77 -0.90 -4.71
CA SER A 31 -0.08 -1.90 -5.54
C SER A 31 0.11 -3.21 -4.78
N THR A 32 -0.01 -4.31 -5.51
CA THR A 32 0.33 -5.64 -5.06
C THR A 32 1.73 -5.94 -5.56
N ARG A 33 2.58 -6.46 -4.68
CA ARG A 33 3.91 -6.88 -5.07
C ARG A 33 3.91 -8.34 -5.43
N HIS A 34 4.57 -8.68 -6.54
CA HIS A 34 4.75 -10.05 -6.99
C HIS A 34 6.22 -10.45 -6.87
N ASP A 35 6.48 -11.56 -6.18
CA ASP A 35 7.71 -12.31 -6.27
C ASP A 35 7.66 -13.19 -7.51
N ARG A 36 8.61 -13.02 -8.44
CA ARG A 36 8.64 -13.81 -9.68
C ARG A 36 9.27 -15.18 -9.49
N GLU A 37 10.10 -15.35 -8.47
CA GLU A 37 10.80 -16.61 -8.21
C GLU A 37 9.88 -17.59 -7.49
N THR A 38 9.16 -17.09 -6.48
CA THR A 38 8.25 -17.90 -5.68
C THR A 38 6.80 -17.88 -6.17
N GLY A 39 6.43 -16.90 -7.01
CA GLY A 39 5.04 -16.69 -7.46
C GLY A 39 4.14 -16.03 -6.42
N VAL A 40 4.66 -15.76 -5.22
CA VAL A 40 3.90 -15.18 -4.11
C VAL A 40 3.58 -13.71 -4.36
N SER A 41 2.41 -13.28 -3.86
CA SER A 41 1.94 -11.90 -3.97
C SER A 41 1.60 -11.30 -2.61
N PHE A 42 1.88 -10.00 -2.45
CA PHE A 42 1.70 -9.28 -1.18
C PHE A 42 1.00 -7.94 -1.39
N ASP A 43 -0.13 -7.72 -0.71
CA ASP A 43 -0.75 -6.41 -0.59
C ASP A 43 -0.08 -5.59 0.54
N HIS A 44 1.13 -5.11 0.25
CA HIS A 44 2.02 -4.44 1.22
C HIS A 44 1.62 -3.01 1.59
N GLY A 45 0.74 -2.40 0.81
CA GLY A 45 0.26 -1.03 1.01
C GLY A 45 -0.93 -0.97 1.98
N ALA A 46 -2.05 -0.43 1.52
CA ALA A 46 -3.26 -0.40 2.34
C ALA A 46 -3.80 -1.83 2.54
N PRO A 47 -3.98 -2.31 3.78
CA PRO A 47 -4.41 -3.68 4.04
C PRO A 47 -5.89 -3.89 3.68
N LYS A 48 -6.72 -2.85 3.83
CA LYS A 48 -8.17 -2.86 3.61
C LYS A 48 -8.66 -1.46 3.25
N LEU A 49 -9.88 -1.40 2.72
CA LEU A 49 -10.62 -0.16 2.45
C LEU A 49 -11.77 -0.03 3.44
N ASP A 50 -11.79 1.09 4.15
CA ASP A 50 -12.89 1.48 5.02
C ASP A 50 -13.86 2.38 4.24
N CYS A 51 -15.17 2.12 4.35
CA CYS A 51 -16.20 2.94 3.73
C CYS A 51 -16.38 4.27 4.50
N THR A 52 -15.64 5.30 4.11
CA THR A 52 -15.66 6.60 4.78
C THR A 52 -16.75 7.55 4.29
N THR A 53 -17.30 7.34 3.09
CA THR A 53 -18.35 8.17 2.50
C THR A 53 -19.38 7.32 1.75
N ASP A 54 -20.60 7.84 1.59
CA ASP A 54 -21.68 7.14 0.87
C ASP A 54 -21.34 6.95 -0.61
N GLN A 55 -20.75 7.95 -1.25
CA GLN A 55 -20.31 7.86 -2.65
C GLN A 55 -19.27 6.73 -2.84
N PHE A 56 -18.31 6.64 -1.92
CA PHE A 56 -17.30 5.59 -1.99
C PHE A 56 -17.88 4.20 -1.68
N ARG A 57 -18.83 4.12 -0.74
CA ARG A 57 -19.57 2.88 -0.45
C ARG A 57 -20.33 2.38 -1.68
N GLN A 58 -21.11 3.24 -2.33
CA GLN A 58 -21.86 2.88 -3.54
C GLN A 58 -20.92 2.39 -4.67
N TRP A 59 -19.77 3.05 -4.82
CA TRP A 59 -18.78 2.61 -5.79
C TRP A 59 -18.24 1.21 -5.43
N LEU A 60 -17.86 0.97 -4.17
CA LEU A 60 -17.39 -0.34 -3.71
C LEU A 60 -18.44 -1.43 -3.89
N GLU A 61 -19.70 -1.17 -3.57
CA GLU A 61 -20.81 -2.12 -3.77
C GLU A 61 -21.06 -2.42 -5.25
N SER A 62 -20.90 -1.44 -6.14
CA SER A 62 -20.94 -1.69 -7.59
C SER A 62 -19.79 -2.59 -8.01
N GLN A 63 -18.57 -2.32 -7.55
CA GLN A 63 -17.40 -3.15 -7.88
C GLN A 63 -17.49 -4.55 -7.26
N GLU A 64 -18.19 -4.72 -6.14
CA GLU A 64 -18.45 -6.01 -5.51
C GLU A 64 -19.35 -6.88 -6.38
N LYS A 65 -20.42 -6.29 -6.96
CA LYS A 65 -21.30 -6.98 -7.92
C LYS A 65 -20.55 -7.43 -9.18
N GLU A 66 -19.50 -6.70 -9.55
CA GLU A 66 -18.63 -7.03 -10.69
C GLU A 66 -17.48 -7.98 -10.30
N GLY A 67 -17.41 -8.44 -9.05
CA GLY A 67 -16.40 -9.38 -8.56
C GLY A 67 -14.98 -8.80 -8.46
N ARG A 68 -14.84 -7.47 -8.53
CA ARG A 68 -13.54 -6.77 -8.50
C ARG A 68 -13.07 -6.37 -7.11
N VAL A 69 -14.01 -6.25 -6.18
CA VAL A 69 -13.77 -6.11 -4.74
C VAL A 69 -14.67 -7.08 -3.99
N ALA A 70 -14.36 -7.35 -2.72
CA ALA A 70 -15.21 -8.15 -1.86
C ALA A 70 -15.17 -7.62 -0.42
N ARG A 71 -16.28 -7.80 0.30
CA ARG A 71 -16.27 -7.68 1.77
C ARG A 71 -15.33 -8.69 2.39
N TRP A 72 -14.49 -8.24 3.31
CA TRP A 72 -13.60 -9.07 4.10
C TRP A 72 -14.20 -9.33 5.47
N ASN A 73 -14.85 -10.48 5.61
CA ASN A 73 -15.46 -10.95 6.87
C ASN A 73 -14.42 -11.68 7.75
N GLY A 74 -13.28 -11.03 7.99
CA GLY A 74 -12.19 -11.58 8.79
C GLY A 74 -12.34 -11.33 10.30
N ASN A 75 -11.51 -11.99 11.08
CA ASN A 75 -11.35 -11.75 12.51
C ASN A 75 -10.47 -10.51 12.74
N PHE A 76 -11.10 -9.37 13.04
CA PHE A 76 -10.38 -8.15 13.40
C PHE A 76 -10.11 -8.10 14.90
N ALA A 77 -8.90 -7.71 15.30
CA ALA A 77 -8.50 -7.70 16.70
C ALA A 77 -7.61 -6.50 17.09
N THR A 78 -7.52 -6.26 18.39
CA THR A 78 -6.42 -5.53 19.01
C THR A 78 -5.51 -6.55 19.71
N VAL A 79 -4.22 -6.47 19.46
CA VAL A 79 -3.18 -7.22 20.18
C VAL A 79 -2.47 -6.23 21.11
N GLU A 80 -2.58 -6.43 22.42
CA GLU A 80 -1.87 -5.62 23.40
C GLU A 80 -0.64 -6.38 23.90
N VAL A 81 0.54 -5.79 23.67
CA VAL A 81 1.84 -6.36 24.02
C VAL A 81 2.36 -5.67 25.26
N SER A 82 2.64 -6.46 26.32
CA SER A 82 3.39 -5.98 27.48
C SER A 82 4.85 -6.42 27.36
N MET A 83 5.74 -5.43 27.21
CA MET A 83 7.19 -5.68 27.13
C MET A 83 7.76 -6.17 28.47
N GLU A 84 7.25 -5.62 29.58
CA GLU A 84 7.70 -5.97 30.93
C GLU A 84 7.28 -7.39 31.32
N GLU A 85 6.03 -7.75 31.03
CA GLU A 85 5.49 -9.06 31.41
C GLU A 85 5.78 -10.17 30.39
N LYS A 86 6.34 -9.82 29.22
CA LYS A 86 6.52 -10.72 28.07
C LYS A 86 5.25 -11.49 27.71
N LYS A 87 4.11 -10.80 27.75
CA LYS A 87 2.79 -11.36 27.46
C LYS A 87 2.08 -10.56 26.40
N CYS A 88 1.14 -11.22 25.73
CA CYS A 88 0.16 -10.54 24.90
C CYS A 88 -1.26 -10.89 25.33
N SER A 89 -2.19 -9.95 25.09
CA SER A 89 -3.62 -10.20 25.09
C SER A 89 -4.18 -9.91 23.70
N VAL A 90 -5.19 -10.68 23.29
CA VAL A 90 -5.90 -10.45 22.03
C VAL A 90 -7.35 -10.20 22.33
N ARG A 91 -7.88 -9.09 21.83
CA ARG A 91 -9.28 -8.71 21.97
C ARG A 91 -9.90 -8.54 20.59
N LYS A 92 -11.00 -9.24 20.31
CA LYS A 92 -11.76 -9.05 19.09
C LYS A 92 -12.32 -7.63 19.01
N ILE A 93 -12.27 -7.03 17.82
CA ILE A 93 -12.92 -5.76 17.52
C ILE A 93 -14.31 -6.09 16.99
N GLU A 94 -15.33 -5.63 17.71
CA GLU A 94 -16.72 -5.66 17.27
C GLU A 94 -16.99 -4.36 16.51
N ASP A 95 -16.72 -4.38 15.21
CA ASP A 95 -17.00 -3.28 14.28
C ASP A 95 -17.81 -3.83 13.12
N GLU A 96 -19.07 -3.41 13.03
CA GLU A 96 -20.01 -3.84 11.98
C GLU A 96 -19.77 -3.12 10.65
N THR A 97 -18.89 -2.11 10.62
CA THR A 97 -18.60 -1.36 9.41
C THR A 97 -17.92 -2.28 8.38
N PRO A 98 -18.49 -2.44 7.17
CA PRO A 98 -17.91 -3.31 6.15
C PRO A 98 -16.48 -2.90 5.80
N LYS A 99 -15.61 -3.90 5.67
CA LYS A 99 -14.22 -3.77 5.22
C LYS A 99 -14.11 -4.36 3.83
N PHE A 100 -13.54 -3.64 2.88
CA PHE A 100 -13.41 -4.11 1.50
C PHE A 100 -11.95 -4.37 1.13
N VAL A 101 -11.75 -5.34 0.24
CA VAL A 101 -10.46 -5.61 -0.41
C VAL A 101 -10.66 -5.81 -1.91
N GLY A 102 -9.69 -5.46 -2.75
CA GLY A 102 -9.72 -5.81 -4.18
C GLY A 102 -9.53 -7.32 -4.39
N THR A 103 -10.13 -7.91 -5.42
CA THR A 103 -10.06 -9.36 -5.73
C THR A 103 -9.50 -9.59 -7.15
N PRO A 104 -8.54 -10.50 -7.38
CA PRO A 104 -7.85 -11.34 -6.40
C PRO A 104 -6.75 -10.60 -5.59
N SER A 105 -6.53 -9.31 -5.83
CA SER A 105 -5.46 -8.53 -5.18
C SER A 105 -5.89 -7.08 -4.95
N MET A 106 -5.24 -6.36 -4.04
CA MET A 106 -5.57 -4.96 -3.77
C MET A 106 -5.38 -4.07 -5.01
N SER A 107 -4.45 -4.43 -5.92
CA SER A 107 -4.25 -3.72 -7.17
C SER A 107 -5.48 -3.67 -8.07
N THR A 108 -6.41 -4.63 -7.94
CA THR A 108 -7.66 -4.66 -8.72
C THR A 108 -8.50 -3.42 -8.47
N VAL A 109 -8.49 -2.84 -7.27
CA VAL A 109 -9.24 -1.61 -6.93
C VAL A 109 -8.87 -0.49 -7.88
N VAL A 110 -7.56 -0.31 -8.14
CA VAL A 110 -7.09 0.77 -9.02
C VAL A 110 -7.40 0.47 -10.47
N LYS A 111 -7.25 -0.79 -10.91
CA LYS A 111 -7.58 -1.21 -12.28
C LYS A 111 -9.08 -1.02 -12.58
N SER A 112 -9.92 -1.21 -11.57
CA SER A 112 -11.37 -1.02 -11.65
C SER A 112 -11.77 0.43 -11.87
N LEU A 113 -10.94 1.40 -11.45
CA LEU A 113 -11.20 2.82 -11.73
C LEU A 113 -11.04 3.14 -13.21
N SER A 114 -10.24 2.37 -13.96
CA SER A 114 -9.98 2.56 -15.38
C SER A 114 -10.59 1.48 -16.27
N SER A 115 -11.56 0.70 -15.78
CA SER A 115 -12.15 -0.42 -16.53
C SER A 115 -13.18 0.02 -17.57
N GLU A 116 -13.91 1.12 -17.31
CA GLU A 116 -14.96 1.64 -18.20
C GLU A 116 -14.38 2.32 -19.45
N LEU A 117 -13.19 2.92 -19.34
CA LEU A 117 -12.51 3.61 -20.44
C LEU A 117 -11.01 3.33 -20.39
N PRO A 118 -10.39 2.84 -21.48
CA PRO A 118 -8.94 2.63 -21.52
C PRO A 118 -8.23 3.98 -21.40
N LEU A 119 -7.52 4.18 -20.30
CA LEU A 119 -6.65 5.35 -20.09
C LEU A 119 -5.33 5.16 -20.83
N ASP A 120 -4.80 6.22 -21.44
CA ASP A 120 -3.43 6.24 -21.98
C ASP A 120 -2.43 6.33 -20.82
N GLY A 121 -1.98 5.16 -20.35
CA GLY A 121 -1.00 5.05 -19.26
C GLY A 121 0.43 4.96 -19.78
N ARG A 122 1.28 5.91 -19.38
CA ARG A 122 2.73 5.92 -19.67
C ARG A 122 3.52 5.58 -18.41
N PHE A 123 4.02 4.36 -18.36
CA PHE A 123 4.65 3.74 -17.20
C PHE A 123 6.17 3.80 -17.25
N GLY A 124 6.83 3.76 -16.09
CA GLY A 124 8.28 3.93 -15.99
C GLY A 124 8.76 5.36 -16.22
N VAL A 125 7.85 6.34 -16.14
CA VAL A 125 8.12 7.77 -16.36
C VAL A 125 8.18 8.50 -15.02
N SER A 126 9.37 8.95 -14.64
CA SER A 126 9.61 9.81 -13.48
C SER A 126 9.61 11.27 -13.92
N VAL A 127 8.44 11.92 -13.84
CA VAL A 127 8.35 13.37 -14.09
C VAL A 127 9.12 14.12 -13.00
N LYS A 128 9.98 15.05 -13.43
CA LYS A 128 10.86 15.85 -12.56
C LYS A 128 10.55 17.33 -12.59
N THR A 129 10.13 17.86 -13.73
CA THR A 129 9.81 19.29 -13.86
C THR A 129 8.65 19.49 -14.81
N LEU A 130 7.93 20.58 -14.60
CA LEU A 130 6.88 21.06 -15.49
C LEU A 130 7.31 22.41 -16.08
N LYS A 131 7.33 22.52 -17.41
CA LYS A 131 7.70 23.77 -18.09
C LYS A 131 6.55 24.27 -18.94
N LYS A 132 6.27 25.57 -18.84
CA LYS A 132 5.29 26.22 -19.70
C LYS A 132 5.90 26.46 -21.08
N GLU A 133 5.28 25.95 -22.12
CA GLU A 133 5.67 26.16 -23.51
C GLU A 133 4.47 26.70 -24.29
N GLY A 134 4.52 27.99 -24.65
CA GLY A 134 3.40 28.69 -25.26
C GLY A 134 2.18 28.76 -24.33
N LYS A 135 1.05 28.18 -24.78
CA LYS A 135 -0.21 28.10 -24.02
C LYS A 135 -0.36 26.82 -23.20
N GLY A 136 0.56 25.87 -23.34
CA GLY A 136 0.48 24.56 -22.69
C GLY A 136 1.71 24.25 -21.85
N TRP A 137 1.84 22.96 -21.54
CA TRP A 137 2.81 22.44 -20.59
C TRP A 137 3.56 21.23 -21.15
N VAL A 138 4.86 21.19 -20.92
CA VAL A 138 5.72 20.06 -21.23
C VAL A 138 6.28 19.48 -19.94
N LEU A 139 6.15 18.17 -19.79
CA LEU A 139 6.68 17.42 -18.67
C LEU A 139 8.08 16.93 -19.04
N LYS A 140 9.07 17.18 -18.17
CA LYS A 140 10.44 16.65 -18.35
C LYS A 140 10.83 15.77 -17.18
N GLY A 141 11.61 14.75 -17.46
CA GLY A 141 12.04 13.80 -16.44
C GLY A 141 12.84 12.65 -17.01
N LEU A 142 12.60 11.46 -16.49
CA LEU A 142 13.27 10.25 -16.92
C LEU A 142 12.26 9.18 -17.32
N GLU A 143 12.49 8.49 -18.43
CA GLU A 143 11.79 7.25 -18.79
C GLU A 143 12.83 6.13 -18.83
N LYS A 144 12.72 5.15 -17.92
CA LYS A 144 13.70 4.05 -17.80
C LYS A 144 15.15 4.55 -17.78
N ASP A 145 15.41 5.55 -16.93
CA ASP A 145 16.70 6.22 -16.72
C ASP A 145 17.27 7.02 -17.91
N LYS A 146 16.47 7.24 -18.95
CA LYS A 146 16.81 8.12 -20.08
C LYS A 146 16.05 9.42 -19.99
N GLU A 147 16.64 10.51 -20.48
CA GLU A 147 15.94 11.79 -20.57
C GLU A 147 14.61 11.64 -21.32
N PHE A 148 13.57 12.20 -20.72
CA PHE A 148 12.21 12.17 -21.22
C PHE A 148 11.67 13.60 -21.33
N SER A 149 10.99 13.87 -22.44
CA SER A 149 10.17 15.06 -22.65
C SER A 149 8.86 14.63 -23.28
N SER A 150 7.75 15.10 -22.74
CA SER A 150 6.42 14.84 -23.31
C SER A 150 6.11 15.76 -24.50
N GLU A 151 5.01 15.45 -25.19
CA GLU A 151 4.25 16.44 -25.95
C GLU A 151 3.66 17.55 -25.05
N VAL A 152 3.08 18.57 -25.69
CA VAL A 152 2.43 19.68 -25.00
C VAL A 152 1.02 19.29 -24.56
N PHE A 153 0.69 19.57 -23.29
CA PHE A 153 -0.63 19.40 -22.71
C PHE A 153 -1.27 20.75 -22.36
N ASP A 154 -2.58 20.87 -22.53
CA ASP A 154 -3.34 22.07 -22.17
C ASP A 154 -3.43 22.27 -20.65
N THR A 155 -3.43 21.17 -19.88
CA THR A 155 -3.58 21.19 -18.42
C THR A 155 -2.85 19.99 -17.81
N CYS A 156 -2.26 20.19 -16.63
CA CYS A 156 -1.59 19.14 -15.88
C CYS A 156 -2.18 19.03 -14.47
N ILE A 157 -2.42 17.81 -14.02
CA ILE A 157 -2.89 17.50 -12.66
C ILE A 157 -1.81 16.65 -11.98
N LEU A 158 -1.29 17.13 -10.86
CA LEU A 158 -0.30 16.42 -10.08
C LEU A 158 -0.98 15.59 -8.99
N ALA A 159 -1.03 14.28 -9.19
CA ALA A 159 -1.61 13.32 -8.25
C ALA A 159 -0.51 12.47 -7.57
N VAL A 160 0.58 13.14 -7.16
CA VAL A 160 1.76 12.53 -6.54
C VAL A 160 1.88 12.96 -5.07
N HIS A 161 2.88 12.44 -4.36
CA HIS A 161 3.18 12.86 -3.00
C HIS A 161 3.42 14.37 -2.90
N ALA A 162 3.06 15.00 -1.78
CA ALA A 162 3.13 16.46 -1.62
C ALA A 162 4.56 17.00 -1.80
N SER A 163 5.56 16.37 -1.16
CA SER A 163 6.97 16.73 -1.37
C SER A 163 7.39 16.67 -2.84
N ARG A 164 6.99 15.63 -3.57
CA ARG A 164 7.27 15.53 -5.01
C ARG A 164 6.50 16.55 -5.84
N THR A 165 5.32 16.96 -5.41
CA THR A 165 4.57 18.06 -6.03
C THR A 165 5.36 19.36 -5.89
N ALA A 166 5.90 19.65 -4.70
CA ALA A 166 6.77 20.80 -4.47
C ALA A 166 8.01 20.75 -5.38
N ASP A 167 8.71 19.60 -5.44
CA ASP A 167 9.89 19.42 -6.31
C ASP A 167 9.59 19.67 -7.80
N ILE A 168 8.47 19.13 -8.32
CA ILE A 168 8.11 19.24 -9.74
C ILE A 168 7.76 20.70 -10.11
N LEU A 169 7.13 21.42 -9.18
CA LEU A 169 6.69 22.80 -9.39
C LEU A 169 7.82 23.80 -9.14
N GLN A 170 8.86 23.44 -8.39
CA GLN A 170 10.04 24.25 -8.15
C GLN A 170 10.73 24.55 -9.50
N GLY A 171 10.70 25.81 -9.92
CA GLY A 171 11.26 26.26 -11.21
C GLY A 171 10.29 26.27 -12.39
N SER A 172 8.99 25.96 -12.18
CA SER A 172 7.95 26.15 -13.20
C SER A 172 7.57 27.64 -13.40
N ALA A 173 8.06 28.54 -12.54
CA ALA A 173 7.87 30.01 -12.51
C ALA A 173 6.42 30.52 -12.41
N VAL A 174 5.43 29.63 -12.52
CA VAL A 174 4.00 30.00 -12.65
C VAL A 174 3.19 29.56 -11.42
N HIS A 175 3.77 28.76 -10.52
CA HIS A 175 3.05 28.08 -9.43
C HIS A 175 3.81 28.00 -8.11
N ASP A 176 4.58 29.03 -7.77
CA ASP A 176 5.38 29.06 -6.52
C ASP A 176 4.51 28.92 -5.25
N GLU A 177 3.27 29.43 -5.27
CA GLU A 177 2.33 29.27 -4.15
C GLU A 177 1.92 27.81 -3.95
N PHE A 178 1.60 27.07 -5.02
CA PHE A 178 1.29 25.65 -4.93
C PHE A 178 2.51 24.82 -4.49
N ALA A 179 3.71 25.17 -4.96
CA ALA A 179 4.94 24.54 -4.51
C ALA A 179 5.16 24.75 -3.01
N LYS A 180 4.91 25.97 -2.52
CA LYS A 180 5.00 26.29 -1.09
C LYS A 180 3.99 25.50 -0.26
N VAL A 181 2.71 25.52 -0.61
CA VAL A 181 1.66 24.77 0.09
C VAL A 181 1.97 23.28 0.12
N ALA A 182 2.44 22.71 -1.00
CA ALA A 182 2.82 21.31 -1.07
C ALA A 182 4.05 20.98 -0.19
N GLY A 183 5.01 21.91 -0.09
CA GLY A 183 6.21 21.76 0.73
C GLY A 183 5.96 21.83 2.23
N GLU A 184 4.83 22.39 2.67
CA GLU A 184 4.42 22.46 4.08
C GLU A 184 3.73 21.17 4.58
N VAL A 185 3.39 20.25 3.68
CA VAL A 185 2.73 18.99 4.04
C VAL A 185 3.75 17.98 4.58
N ASP A 186 3.74 17.79 5.90
CA ASP A 186 4.50 16.72 6.53
C ASP A 186 3.88 15.34 6.24
N SER A 187 4.71 14.37 5.91
CA SER A 187 4.30 13.02 5.59
C SER A 187 5.11 12.02 6.37
N ILE A 188 4.40 11.07 6.95
CA ILE A 188 5.00 10.09 7.85
C ILE A 188 5.54 8.91 7.01
N PRO A 189 6.84 8.57 7.11
CA PRO A 189 7.37 7.37 6.47
C PRO A 189 6.73 6.12 7.08
N SER A 190 6.67 5.05 6.28
CA SER A 190 6.11 3.77 6.72
C SER A 190 6.89 2.63 6.10
N TYR A 191 7.32 1.68 6.93
CA TYR A 191 7.83 0.39 6.47
C TYR A 191 6.73 -0.67 6.51
N ALA A 192 6.79 -1.57 5.55
CA ALA A 192 5.98 -2.79 5.51
C ALA A 192 6.91 -3.99 5.40
N MET A 193 6.80 -4.93 6.33
CA MET A 193 7.42 -6.24 6.25
C MET A 193 6.45 -7.21 5.57
N MET A 194 6.97 -8.00 4.65
CA MET A 194 6.25 -9.07 3.96
C MET A 194 6.88 -10.41 4.33
N ALA A 195 6.06 -11.37 4.74
CA ALA A 195 6.51 -12.70 5.12
C ALA A 195 5.63 -13.77 4.45
N SER A 196 6.27 -14.81 3.92
CA SER A 196 5.62 -15.97 3.33
C SER A 196 6.08 -17.23 4.05
N PHE A 197 5.13 -18.13 4.33
CA PHE A 197 5.39 -19.41 4.98
C PHE A 197 4.83 -20.54 4.10
N GLU A 198 5.61 -21.60 3.91
CA GLU A 198 5.18 -22.79 3.16
C GLU A 198 4.03 -23.53 3.84
N LYS A 199 3.96 -23.44 5.17
CA LYS A 199 2.90 -23.99 6.00
C LYS A 199 2.25 -22.86 6.79
N PRO A 200 0.92 -22.90 6.97
CA PRO A 200 0.24 -21.96 7.83
C PRO A 200 0.91 -21.86 9.19
N LEU A 201 1.14 -20.62 9.66
CA LEU A 201 1.48 -20.38 11.05
C LEU A 201 0.39 -20.97 11.92
N PRO A 202 0.72 -21.56 13.07
CA PRO A 202 -0.21 -22.38 13.82
C PRO A 202 -1.19 -21.56 14.70
N CYS A 203 -1.19 -20.23 14.57
CA CYS A 203 -2.15 -19.30 15.16
C CYS A 203 -3.11 -18.61 14.16
N PRO A 204 -3.42 -19.16 12.96
CA PRO A 204 -4.09 -18.40 11.91
C PRO A 204 -5.58 -18.13 12.24
N SER A 205 -6.09 -18.65 13.36
CA SER A 205 -7.47 -18.46 13.83
C SER A 205 -7.65 -17.31 14.82
N VAL A 206 -6.57 -16.68 15.31
CA VAL A 206 -6.67 -15.67 16.37
C VAL A 206 -7.09 -14.30 15.83
N PHE A 207 -6.59 -13.93 14.65
CA PHE A 207 -7.01 -12.74 13.89
C PHE A 207 -6.57 -12.84 12.43
N ASP A 208 -7.30 -12.17 11.54
CA ASP A 208 -6.92 -11.92 10.15
C ASP A 208 -6.31 -10.53 9.96
N HIS A 209 -6.68 -9.58 10.82
CA HIS A 209 -6.01 -8.29 10.94
C HIS A 209 -6.02 -7.80 12.38
N ALA A 210 -4.85 -7.39 12.88
CA ALA A 210 -4.70 -6.85 14.21
C ALA A 210 -4.06 -5.46 14.20
N VAL A 211 -4.62 -4.57 15.02
CA VAL A 211 -3.90 -3.38 15.50
C VAL A 211 -3.07 -3.80 16.71
N VAL A 212 -1.78 -3.53 16.68
CA VAL A 212 -0.83 -3.86 17.74
C VAL A 212 -0.58 -2.64 18.61
N LYS A 213 -0.78 -2.79 19.92
CA LYS A 213 -0.46 -1.79 20.95
C LYS A 213 0.69 -2.27 21.82
N GLY A 214 1.50 -1.34 22.32
CA GLY A 214 2.63 -1.63 23.20
C GLY A 214 3.91 -2.13 22.51
N SER A 215 3.86 -2.36 21.18
CA SER A 215 5.08 -2.51 20.37
C SER A 215 5.58 -1.15 19.92
N ASN A 216 6.90 -0.93 20.03
CA ASN A 216 7.55 0.25 19.46
C ASN A 216 7.85 0.09 17.97
N VAL A 217 7.81 -1.14 17.43
CA VAL A 217 8.25 -1.45 16.07
C VAL A 217 7.08 -1.67 15.12
N ILE A 218 6.07 -2.47 15.50
CA ILE A 218 4.93 -2.85 14.63
C ILE A 218 3.63 -2.27 15.18
N TYR A 219 2.81 -1.61 14.35
CA TYR A 219 1.47 -1.16 14.75
C TYR A 219 0.33 -2.00 14.18
N SER A 220 0.57 -2.80 13.13
CA SER A 220 -0.46 -3.69 12.60
C SER A 220 0.12 -4.92 11.95
N ILE A 221 -0.62 -6.02 12.02
CA ILE A 221 -0.31 -7.30 11.38
C ILE A 221 -1.54 -7.78 10.61
N THR A 222 -1.34 -8.26 9.39
CA THR A 222 -2.39 -8.73 8.48
C THR A 222 -2.05 -10.11 7.95
N HIS A 223 -2.96 -11.06 8.08
CA HIS A 223 -2.95 -12.33 7.36
C HIS A 223 -3.47 -12.07 5.94
N ASP A 224 -2.56 -11.77 5.03
CA ASP A 224 -2.88 -11.30 3.67
C ASP A 224 -3.55 -12.39 2.83
N SER A 225 -3.10 -13.65 2.96
CA SER A 225 -3.68 -14.81 2.27
C SER A 225 -5.09 -15.18 2.74
N ALA A 226 -5.52 -14.72 3.92
CA ALA A 226 -6.89 -14.90 4.40
C ALA A 226 -7.90 -13.93 3.75
N LYS A 227 -7.43 -12.95 2.97
CA LYS A 227 -8.32 -12.05 2.24
C LYS A 227 -9.05 -12.81 1.11
N PRO A 228 -10.31 -12.45 0.80
CA PRO A 228 -11.07 -13.08 -0.28
C PRO A 228 -10.30 -13.16 -1.61
N GLY A 229 -10.30 -14.32 -2.25
CA GLY A 229 -9.72 -14.51 -3.59
C GLY A 229 -8.19 -14.49 -3.66
N ARG A 230 -7.46 -14.55 -2.53
CA ARG A 230 -6.00 -14.74 -2.54
C ARG A 230 -5.66 -16.22 -2.75
N SER A 231 -4.45 -16.48 -3.23
CA SER A 231 -3.90 -17.84 -3.27
C SER A 231 -3.71 -18.38 -1.85
N THR A 232 -4.00 -19.65 -1.66
CA THR A 232 -3.80 -20.38 -0.39
C THR A 232 -2.60 -21.33 -0.45
N GLU A 233 -1.79 -21.27 -1.51
CA GLU A 233 -0.58 -22.11 -1.68
C GLU A 233 0.55 -21.71 -0.72
N SER A 234 0.51 -20.50 -0.17
CA SER A 234 1.45 -20.01 0.83
C SER A 234 0.70 -19.17 1.85
N ASP A 235 1.15 -19.22 3.09
CA ASP A 235 0.61 -18.41 4.17
C ASP A 235 1.35 -17.07 4.24
N ILE A 236 0.62 -15.98 3.96
CA ILE A 236 1.18 -14.66 3.68
C ILE A 236 0.78 -13.68 4.77
N TRP A 237 1.78 -13.03 5.35
CA TRP A 237 1.61 -12.04 6.40
C TRP A 237 2.28 -10.72 6.02
N VAL A 238 1.60 -9.62 6.33
CA VAL A 238 2.12 -8.26 6.16
C VAL A 238 2.05 -7.53 7.49
N ALA A 239 3.16 -6.94 7.92
CA ALA A 239 3.22 -6.13 9.13
C ALA A 239 3.69 -4.71 8.81
N HIS A 240 3.05 -3.71 9.41
CA HIS A 240 3.40 -2.30 9.20
C HIS A 240 4.06 -1.71 10.44
N ALA A 241 5.14 -0.96 10.21
CA ALA A 241 5.92 -0.36 11.27
C ALA A 241 5.25 0.87 11.88
N THR A 242 5.45 1.10 13.18
CA THR A 242 4.96 2.32 13.83
C THR A 242 5.56 3.57 13.14
N PRO A 243 4.83 4.70 13.11
CA PRO A 243 5.38 5.98 12.65
C PRO A 243 6.69 6.38 13.31
N ALA A 244 6.82 6.12 14.62
CA ALA A 244 8.02 6.48 15.38
C ALA A 244 9.23 5.68 14.93
N PHE A 245 9.07 4.35 14.81
CA PHE A 245 10.12 3.47 14.30
C PHE A 245 10.50 3.82 12.87
N ALA A 246 9.52 4.01 11.99
CA ALA A 246 9.79 4.34 10.59
C ALA A 246 10.55 5.67 10.42
N ARG A 247 10.29 6.67 11.27
CA ARG A 247 11.06 7.94 11.28
C ARG A 247 12.47 7.74 11.83
N GLN A 248 12.61 7.02 12.94
CA GLN A 248 13.89 6.80 13.59
C GLN A 248 14.88 6.07 12.66
N HIS A 249 14.38 5.10 11.89
CA HIS A 249 15.19 4.22 11.05
C HIS A 249 15.12 4.58 9.54
N PHE A 250 14.68 5.80 9.19
CA PHE A 250 14.41 6.19 7.79
C PHE A 250 15.65 6.08 6.88
N ASP A 251 16.81 6.49 7.38
CA ASP A 251 18.09 6.48 6.65
C ASP A 251 18.90 5.19 6.87
N GLU A 252 18.35 4.21 7.60
CA GLU A 252 19.03 2.95 7.86
C GLU A 252 18.95 1.97 6.68
N ASP A 253 19.92 1.04 6.64
CA ASP A 253 19.92 -0.02 5.65
C ASP A 253 18.65 -0.87 5.74
N ARG A 254 18.03 -1.11 4.58
CA ARG A 254 16.74 -1.82 4.50
C ARG A 254 16.80 -3.24 5.07
N ASN A 255 17.95 -3.93 5.01
CA ASN A 255 18.11 -5.26 5.59
C ASN A 255 18.17 -5.22 7.11
N VAL A 256 18.74 -4.16 7.67
CA VAL A 256 18.76 -3.92 9.13
C VAL A 256 17.33 -3.69 9.63
N VAL A 257 16.59 -2.77 9.00
CA VAL A 257 15.19 -2.48 9.33
C VAL A 257 14.32 -3.75 9.20
N ALA A 258 14.49 -4.49 8.10
CA ALA A 258 13.73 -5.70 7.89
C ALA A 258 14.04 -6.79 8.92
N LYS A 259 15.30 -6.93 9.36
CA LYS A 259 15.66 -7.82 10.46
C LYS A 259 14.97 -7.42 11.75
N MET A 260 14.96 -6.13 12.10
CA MET A 260 14.28 -5.64 13.32
C MET A 260 12.77 -5.89 13.29
N MET A 261 12.11 -5.62 12.17
CA MET A 261 10.68 -5.90 12.01
C MET A 261 10.38 -7.40 12.05
N LYS A 262 11.23 -8.24 11.44
CA LYS A 262 11.10 -9.70 11.50
C LYS A 262 11.22 -10.22 12.92
N ASP A 263 12.24 -9.77 13.64
CA ASP A 263 12.49 -10.19 15.02
C ASP A 263 11.30 -9.80 15.93
N GLU A 264 10.73 -8.60 15.74
CA GLU A 264 9.51 -8.18 16.45
C GLU A 264 8.28 -9.00 16.05
N PHE A 265 8.06 -9.21 14.75
CA PHE A 265 6.93 -10.00 14.27
C PHE A 265 6.97 -11.40 14.87
N VAL A 266 8.12 -12.09 14.78
CA VAL A 266 8.32 -13.43 15.35
C VAL A 266 8.03 -13.42 16.85
N ARG A 267 8.53 -12.42 17.58
CA ARG A 267 8.30 -12.30 19.03
C ARG A 267 6.81 -12.15 19.34
N ILE A 268 6.09 -11.28 18.63
CA ILE A 268 4.64 -11.08 18.82
C ILE A 268 3.89 -12.37 18.50
N MET A 269 4.16 -12.98 17.36
CA MET A 269 3.50 -14.22 16.95
C MET A 269 3.78 -15.36 17.94
N HIS A 270 5.00 -15.46 18.47
CA HIS A 270 5.35 -16.44 19.50
C HIS A 270 4.54 -16.25 20.79
N MET A 271 4.44 -15.02 21.30
CA MET A 271 3.62 -14.74 22.50
C MET A 271 2.14 -15.05 22.30
N ILE A 272 1.64 -14.96 21.05
CA ILE A 272 0.27 -15.32 20.70
C ILE A 272 0.13 -16.86 20.66
N CYS A 273 1.09 -17.55 20.03
CA CYS A 273 1.12 -19.00 19.88
C CYS A 273 1.42 -19.79 21.18
N GLU A 274 2.25 -19.27 22.10
CA GLU A 274 2.63 -19.95 23.34
C GLU A 274 1.45 -20.22 24.29
N LYS A 275 0.32 -19.54 24.10
CA LYS A 275 -0.92 -19.92 24.79
C LYS A 275 -1.50 -21.25 24.31
N ASP A 276 -1.09 -21.76 23.13
CA ASP A 276 -1.69 -22.94 22.48
C ASP A 276 -0.69 -23.96 21.86
N ILE A 277 0.66 -23.79 21.94
CA ILE A 277 1.62 -24.74 21.29
C ILE A 277 2.94 -24.92 22.09
N PRO A 278 3.45 -26.17 22.27
CA PRO A 278 4.76 -26.43 22.86
C PRO A 278 5.93 -25.96 21.99
N VAL A 279 6.97 -25.42 22.63
CA VAL A 279 8.16 -24.71 22.10
C VAL A 279 9.13 -25.61 21.30
N SER A 280 8.65 -26.46 20.39
CA SER A 280 9.51 -27.33 19.57
C SER A 280 9.26 -27.23 18.07
N ILE A 281 8.52 -26.22 17.60
CA ILE A 281 8.37 -25.95 16.17
C ILE A 281 9.44 -24.95 15.77
N SER A 282 10.47 -25.42 15.06
CA SER A 282 11.38 -24.55 14.34
C SER A 282 10.56 -23.72 13.36
N LEU A 283 10.56 -22.40 13.53
CA LEU A 283 10.06 -21.50 12.50
C LEU A 283 10.81 -21.82 11.20
N PRO A 284 10.12 -21.96 10.06
CA PRO A 284 10.79 -22.12 8.78
C PRO A 284 11.73 -20.94 8.53
N LEU A 285 12.77 -21.20 7.73
CA LEU A 285 13.82 -20.24 7.33
C LEU A 285 13.24 -18.88 6.88
N PRO A 286 14.00 -17.77 7.03
CA PRO A 286 13.47 -16.42 6.96
C PRO A 286 12.83 -16.10 5.61
N PRO A 287 11.80 -15.24 5.58
CA PRO A 287 11.11 -14.88 4.34
C PRO A 287 12.06 -14.21 3.34
N SER A 288 11.79 -14.37 2.05
CA SER A 288 12.30 -13.50 1.01
C SER A 288 11.78 -12.08 1.27
N ILE A 289 12.61 -11.24 1.89
CA ILE A 289 12.27 -9.85 2.13
C ILE A 289 12.34 -9.13 0.79
N LEU A 290 11.17 -8.83 0.29
CA LEU A 290 10.98 -8.01 -0.87
C LEU A 290 11.00 -6.53 -0.39
N HIS A 291 11.92 -5.68 -0.89
CA HIS A 291 11.99 -4.23 -0.56
C HIS A 291 11.00 -3.32 -1.29
N ALA A 292 10.13 -2.59 -0.58
CA ALA A 292 9.41 -1.43 -1.14
C ALA A 292 10.13 -0.16 -0.66
#